data_AF-U2V1F0-F1
#
_entry.id   AF-U2V1F0-F1
#
_cell.length_a   1.000
_cell.length_b   1.000
_cell.length_c   1.000
_cell.angle_alpha   90.00
_cell.angle_beta   90.00
_cell.angle_gamma   90.00
#
_symmetry.space_group_name_H-M   'P 1'
#
loop_
_entity.id
_entity.type
_entity.pdbx_description
1 polymer ?
#
loop_
_entity_poly.entity_id
_entity_poly.type
_entity_poly.pdbx_seq_one_letter_code
_entity_poly.pdbx_strand_id
1 'polypeptide(L)'
;MRLMRYHFFGWEQADVAPTNLRYASIRTPRELYDLLDGVWCAETCAPRMRDRWSPRNRTLGQCSITAFLAQDIFGGRVHGVPLADGNFHCYNVVRGRTFDLTSEQFADQVLDYADNPEQSRKAHFSQDEKRLRYELLKVRLDAALGL
;
A
#
# COMPACT_ATOMS: atom_id res chain seq x y z
N MET A 1 13.64 14.73 20.74
CA MET A 1 12.74 13.80 20.01
C MET A 1 13.38 13.48 18.68
N ARG A 2 13.70 12.22 18.41
CA ARG A 2 14.18 11.79 17.09
C ARG A 2 12.95 11.88 16.18
N LEU A 3 12.96 12.72 15.15
CA LEU A 3 11.90 12.67 14.12
C LEU A 3 11.94 11.23 13.56
N MET A 4 10.87 10.46 13.77
CA MET A 4 10.70 9.22 13.02
C MET A 4 10.58 9.61 11.56
N ARG A 5 11.56 9.20 10.77
CA ARG A 5 11.56 9.34 9.33
C ARG A 5 11.06 8.03 8.78
N TYR A 6 9.90 8.05 8.14
CA TYR A 6 9.42 6.90 7.38
C TYR A 6 10.14 6.88 6.03
N HIS A 7 10.25 5.69 5.45
CA HIS A 7 11.00 5.46 4.22
C HIS A 7 10.10 5.41 2.98
N PHE A 8 8.80 5.65 3.16
CA PHE A 8 7.82 5.61 2.09
C PHE A 8 7.50 7.02 1.56
N PHE A 9 7.14 7.15 0.27
CA PHE A 9 6.90 8.44 -0.37
C PHE A 9 5.69 9.18 0.23
N GLY A 10 5.84 10.47 0.48
CA GLY A 10 4.76 11.33 0.98
C GLY A 10 4.45 11.15 2.47
N TRP A 11 5.34 10.51 3.23
CA TRP A 11 5.14 10.25 4.66
C TRP A 11 4.99 11.52 5.51
N GLU A 12 5.59 12.65 5.10
CA GLU A 12 5.47 13.94 5.80
C GLU A 12 4.01 14.44 5.83
N GLN A 13 3.23 14.10 4.81
CA GLN A 13 1.83 14.52 4.64
C GLN A 13 0.83 13.35 4.80
N ALA A 14 1.30 12.17 5.18
CA ALA A 14 0.49 10.98 5.42
C ALA A 14 -0.15 11.02 6.83
N ASP A 15 -1.09 11.94 7.04
CA ASP A 15 -1.76 12.21 8.32
C ASP A 15 -3.31 12.17 8.24
N VAL A 16 -3.87 11.60 7.17
CA VAL A 16 -5.31 11.57 6.94
C VAL A 16 -6.03 10.61 7.89
N ALA A 17 -7.13 11.08 8.49
CA ALA A 17 -7.98 10.26 9.34
C ALA A 17 -8.77 9.21 8.52
N PRO A 18 -9.07 8.03 9.09
CA PRO A 18 -9.85 7.00 8.42
C PRO A 18 -11.29 7.48 8.20
N THR A 19 -11.89 7.02 7.09
CA THR A 19 -13.32 7.19 6.82
C THR A 19 -14.12 5.95 7.22
N ASN A 20 -13.46 4.80 7.36
CA ASN A 20 -14.09 3.54 7.73
C ASN A 20 -13.96 3.29 9.23
N LEU A 21 -15.10 3.28 9.93
CA LEU A 21 -15.15 3.13 11.39
C LEU A 21 -14.68 1.76 11.89
N ARG A 22 -14.66 0.71 11.04
CA ARG A 22 -14.03 -0.58 11.39
C ARG A 22 -12.55 -0.41 11.75
N TYR A 23 -11.88 0.55 11.13
CA TYR A 23 -10.45 0.81 11.27
C TYR A 23 -10.15 2.11 12.04
N ALA A 24 -11.08 2.57 12.89
CA ALA A 24 -10.95 3.85 13.61
C ALA A 24 -9.72 3.92 14.54
N SER A 25 -9.15 2.78 14.93
CA SER A 25 -7.90 2.72 15.70
C SER A 25 -6.66 3.11 14.90
N ILE A 26 -6.73 3.06 13.56
CA ILE A 26 -5.66 3.50 12.66
C ILE A 26 -5.87 4.98 12.34
N ARG A 27 -5.16 5.88 13.02
CA ARG A 27 -5.41 7.32 12.94
C ARG A 27 -4.81 7.97 11.70
N THR A 28 -3.78 7.38 11.11
CA THR A 28 -3.07 7.92 9.93
C THR A 28 -2.51 6.81 9.04
N PRO A 29 -2.18 7.09 7.76
CA PRO A 29 -1.48 6.12 6.92
C PRO A 29 -0.08 5.73 7.42
N ARG A 30 0.57 6.58 8.23
CA ARG A 30 1.82 6.23 8.93
C ARG A 30 1.61 5.09 9.94
N GLU A 31 0.54 5.17 10.73
CA GLU A 31 0.16 4.07 11.64
C GLU A 31 -0.25 2.81 10.88
N LEU A 32 -0.93 2.96 9.73
CA LEU A 32 -1.19 1.82 8.85
C LEU A 32 0.12 1.18 8.38
N TYR A 33 1.10 1.97 7.95
CA TYR A 33 2.41 1.47 7.54
C TYR A 33 3.10 0.67 8.66
N ASP A 34 3.10 1.18 9.89
CA ASP A 34 3.71 0.48 11.04
C ASP A 34 3.06 -0.89 11.30
N LEU A 35 1.73 -0.97 11.17
CA LEU A 35 1.00 -2.25 11.26
C LEU A 35 1.30 -3.18 10.08
N LEU A 36 1.37 -2.61 8.87
CA LEU A 36 1.63 -3.35 7.64
C LEU A 36 3.04 -3.95 7.60
N ASP A 37 4.05 -3.29 8.18
CA ASP A 37 5.41 -3.83 8.31
C ASP A 37 5.41 -5.19 9.04
N GLY A 38 4.52 -5.34 10.03
CA GLY A 38 4.32 -6.58 10.78
C GLY A 38 3.53 -7.67 10.04
N VAL A 39 2.72 -7.30 9.04
CA VAL A 39 1.82 -8.25 8.37
C VAL A 39 2.15 -8.56 6.92
N TRP A 40 2.94 -7.73 6.23
CA TRP A 40 3.48 -8.07 4.91
C TRP A 40 4.37 -9.31 4.99
N CYS A 41 4.19 -10.23 4.04
CA CYS A 41 4.88 -11.51 4.00
C CYS A 41 5.00 -12.02 2.56
N ALA A 42 5.74 -13.13 2.38
CA ALA A 42 5.92 -13.74 1.07
C ALA A 42 4.57 -14.16 0.43
N GLU A 43 3.60 -14.63 1.21
CA GLU A 43 2.29 -15.06 0.73
C GLU A 43 1.44 -13.88 0.21
N THR A 44 1.59 -12.71 0.82
CA THR A 44 0.97 -11.47 0.33
C THR A 44 1.78 -10.80 -0.78
N CYS A 45 3.00 -11.26 -1.09
CA CYS A 45 3.81 -10.80 -2.24
C CYS A 45 3.35 -11.44 -3.56
N ALA A 46 3.54 -10.71 -4.66
CA ALA A 46 3.03 -11.10 -5.96
C ALA A 46 3.78 -12.36 -6.39
N PRO A 47 3.11 -13.44 -6.85
CA PRO A 47 3.76 -14.70 -7.18
C PRO A 47 4.98 -14.51 -8.09
N ARG A 48 4.86 -13.66 -9.12
CA ARG A 48 5.96 -13.32 -10.04
C ARG A 48 7.18 -12.62 -9.39
N MET A 49 7.05 -12.15 -8.16
CA MET A 49 8.07 -11.42 -7.40
C MET A 49 8.44 -12.12 -6.08
N ARG A 50 7.73 -13.20 -5.70
CA ARG A 50 7.82 -13.85 -4.39
C ARG A 50 9.22 -14.38 -4.09
N ASP A 51 9.90 -14.92 -5.10
CA ASP A 51 11.28 -15.44 -4.97
C ASP A 51 12.30 -14.34 -4.63
N ARG A 52 11.96 -13.07 -4.89
CA ARG A 52 12.78 -11.90 -4.56
C ARG A 52 12.32 -11.18 -3.30
N TRP A 53 11.19 -11.59 -2.72
CA TRP A 53 10.70 -11.01 -1.49
C TRP A 53 11.63 -11.37 -0.34
N SER A 54 11.88 -10.43 0.55
CA SER A 54 12.69 -10.69 1.74
C SER A 54 12.26 -9.82 2.92
N PRO A 55 12.59 -10.19 4.17
CA PRO A 55 12.35 -9.33 5.33
C PRO A 55 13.05 -7.96 5.26
N ARG A 56 14.05 -7.79 4.37
CA ARG A 56 14.72 -6.51 4.11
C ARG A 56 13.98 -5.64 3.08
N ASN A 57 13.07 -6.21 2.30
CA ASN A 57 12.22 -5.52 1.34
C ASN A 57 10.80 -6.12 1.38
N ARG A 58 10.06 -5.76 2.43
CA ARG A 58 8.73 -6.32 2.73
C ARG A 58 7.65 -5.80 1.78
N THR A 59 7.85 -4.60 1.23
CA THR A 59 6.92 -3.89 0.36
C THR A 59 6.92 -4.41 -1.08
N LEU A 60 7.91 -5.22 -1.46
CA LEU A 60 8.01 -5.82 -2.80
C LEU A 60 6.75 -6.58 -3.18
N GLY A 61 6.14 -6.19 -4.32
CA GLY A 61 4.96 -6.87 -4.85
C GLY A 61 3.68 -6.65 -4.01
N GLN A 62 3.66 -5.66 -3.12
CA GLN A 62 2.52 -5.35 -2.24
C GLN A 62 1.65 -4.18 -2.75
N CYS A 63 2.09 -3.45 -3.78
CA CYS A 63 1.57 -2.13 -4.13
C CYS A 63 0.05 -2.07 -4.33
N SER A 64 -0.51 -2.81 -5.29
CA SER A 64 -1.93 -2.74 -5.59
C SER A 64 -2.82 -3.12 -4.41
N ILE A 65 -2.52 -4.22 -3.72
CA ILE A 65 -3.36 -4.69 -2.62
C ILE A 65 -3.28 -3.73 -1.42
N THR A 66 -2.11 -3.14 -1.17
CA THR A 66 -1.92 -2.14 -0.12
C THR A 66 -2.64 -0.85 -0.45
N ALA A 67 -2.54 -0.37 -1.69
CA ALA A 67 -3.20 0.87 -2.10
C ALA A 67 -4.73 0.76 -2.01
N PHE A 68 -5.29 -0.39 -2.39
CA PHE A 68 -6.72 -0.65 -2.24
C PHE A 68 -7.15 -0.82 -0.77
N LEU A 69 -6.32 -1.43 0.08
CA LEU A 69 -6.59 -1.50 1.52
C LEU A 69 -6.55 -0.10 2.18
N ALA A 70 -5.58 0.72 1.83
CA ALA A 70 -5.52 2.12 2.28
C ALA A 70 -6.73 2.92 1.78
N GLN A 71 -7.21 2.65 0.55
CA GLN A 71 -8.45 3.24 0.05
C GLN A 71 -9.68 2.81 0.87
N ASP A 72 -9.76 1.55 1.31
CA ASP A 72 -10.87 1.08 2.14
C ASP A 72 -10.88 1.68 3.54
N ILE A 73 -9.72 2.10 4.03
CA ILE A 73 -9.55 2.69 5.37
C ILE A 73 -9.77 4.21 5.33
N PHE A 74 -9.09 4.91 4.42
CA PHE A 74 -9.02 6.38 4.36
C PHE A 74 -9.86 7.02 3.26
N GLY A 75 -10.40 6.22 2.34
CA GLY A 75 -11.06 6.69 1.13
C GLY A 75 -10.07 7.16 0.06
N GLY A 76 -10.51 8.11 -0.77
CA GLY A 76 -9.68 8.70 -1.82
C GLY A 76 -9.54 7.83 -3.07
N ARG A 77 -8.50 8.10 -3.87
CA ARG A 77 -8.25 7.48 -5.18
C ARG A 77 -6.95 6.69 -5.17
N VAL A 78 -6.88 5.69 -6.04
CA VAL A 78 -5.66 4.93 -6.33
C VAL A 78 -5.15 5.35 -7.70
N HIS A 79 -3.90 5.77 -7.79
CA HIS A 79 -3.23 6.12 -9.05
C HIS A 79 -2.10 5.12 -9.34
N GLY A 80 -1.63 5.07 -10.58
CA GLY A 80 -0.65 4.08 -11.01
C GLY A 80 0.50 4.71 -11.79
N VAL A 81 1.72 4.61 -11.26
CA VAL A 81 2.95 4.95 -11.99
C VAL A 81 3.17 3.87 -13.07
N PRO A 82 3.23 4.21 -14.36
CA PRO A 82 3.54 3.26 -15.41
C PRO A 82 4.97 2.72 -15.24
N LEU A 83 5.14 1.40 -15.27
CA LEU A 83 6.44 0.73 -15.24
C LEU A 83 6.83 0.25 -16.64
N ALA A 84 8.14 0.06 -16.86
CA ALA A 84 8.68 -0.40 -18.14
C ALA A 84 8.19 -1.80 -18.54
N ASP A 85 7.71 -2.61 -17.60
CA ASP A 85 7.13 -3.94 -17.85
C ASP A 85 5.65 -3.89 -18.26
N GLY A 86 5.09 -2.70 -18.47
CA GLY A 86 3.70 -2.48 -18.85
C GLY A 86 2.70 -2.57 -17.68
N ASN A 87 3.17 -2.83 -16.45
CA ASN A 87 2.32 -2.80 -15.26
C ASN A 87 2.28 -1.41 -14.63
N PHE A 88 1.38 -1.23 -13.67
CA PHE A 88 1.28 -0.03 -12.85
C PHE A 88 1.73 -0.29 -11.41
N HIS A 89 2.56 0.60 -10.88
CA HIS A 89 2.83 0.69 -9.45
C HIS A 89 1.82 1.60 -8.78
N CYS A 90 1.01 1.04 -7.88
CA CYS A 90 -0.16 1.73 -7.33
C CYS A 90 0.17 2.52 -6.05
N TYR A 91 -0.41 3.72 -5.92
CA TYR A 91 -0.30 4.60 -4.75
C TYR A 91 -1.61 5.34 -4.47
N ASN A 92 -1.70 6.04 -3.34
CA ASN A 92 -2.93 6.71 -2.90
C ASN A 92 -2.87 8.23 -3.03
N VAL A 93 -4.00 8.82 -3.38
CA VAL A 93 -4.27 10.25 -3.25
C VAL A 93 -5.54 10.42 -2.43
N VAL A 94 -5.41 10.90 -1.19
CA VAL A 94 -6.51 11.05 -0.23
C VAL A 94 -6.59 12.49 0.23
N ARG A 95 -7.71 13.17 -0.06
CA ARG A 95 -7.93 14.58 0.31
C ARG A 95 -6.77 15.50 -0.12
N GLY A 96 -6.23 15.29 -1.32
CA GLY A 96 -5.11 16.05 -1.86
C GLY A 96 -3.71 15.64 -1.35
N ARG A 97 -3.63 14.67 -0.44
CA ARG A 97 -2.36 14.14 0.07
C ARG A 97 -1.99 12.88 -0.68
N THR A 98 -0.81 12.88 -1.28
CA THR A 98 -0.25 11.76 -2.02
C THR A 98 0.71 10.99 -1.13
N PHE A 99 0.52 9.68 -1.04
CA PHE A 99 1.45 8.79 -0.35
C PHE A 99 1.46 7.41 -0.99
N ASP A 100 2.59 6.74 -0.83
CA ASP A 100 2.80 5.38 -1.32
C ASP A 100 3.49 4.57 -0.25
N LEU A 101 2.70 3.76 0.47
CA LEU A 101 3.18 2.93 1.58
C LEU A 101 4.15 1.81 1.12
N THR A 102 4.36 1.65 -0.18
CA THR A 102 5.17 0.58 -0.77
C THR A 102 6.29 1.09 -1.67
N SER A 103 6.61 2.39 -1.63
CA SER A 103 7.64 2.98 -2.50
C SER A 103 9.04 2.42 -2.21
N GLU A 104 9.29 1.94 -1.00
CA GLU A 104 10.59 1.36 -0.60
C GLU A 104 11.01 0.16 -1.43
N GLN A 105 10.09 -0.51 -2.11
CA GLN A 105 10.44 -1.65 -2.96
C GLN A 105 11.39 -1.28 -4.10
N PHE A 106 11.45 0.01 -4.44
CA PHE A 106 12.31 0.59 -5.47
C PHE A 106 13.64 1.12 -4.93
N ALA A 107 13.89 1.03 -3.62
CA ALA A 107 15.08 1.55 -2.95
C ALA A 107 15.37 3.01 -3.35
N ASP A 108 16.45 3.26 -4.10
CA ASP A 108 16.89 4.59 -4.51
C ASP A 108 16.26 5.08 -5.83
N GLN A 109 15.47 4.23 -6.52
CA GLN A 109 14.81 4.65 -7.76
C GLN A 109 13.69 5.66 -7.45
N VAL A 110 13.83 6.84 -8.06
CA VAL A 110 12.80 7.89 -7.99
C VAL A 110 11.67 7.56 -8.94
N LEU A 111 10.45 7.47 -8.41
CA LEU A 111 9.23 7.36 -9.19
C LEU A 111 8.61 8.75 -9.44
N ASP A 112 7.99 8.90 -10.61
CA ASP A 112 7.22 10.09 -10.93
C ASP A 112 5.75 9.88 -10.53
N TYR A 113 5.27 10.69 -9.58
CA TYR A 113 3.89 10.65 -9.07
C TYR A 113 2.98 11.72 -9.71
N ALA A 114 3.45 12.44 -10.73
CA ALA A 114 2.67 13.45 -11.45
C ALA A 114 1.80 12.84 -12.55
N ASP A 115 0.58 13.36 -12.72
CA ASP A 115 -0.33 13.10 -13.85
C ASP A 115 -0.61 11.62 -14.20
N ASN A 116 -0.42 10.72 -13.23
CA ASN A 116 -0.63 9.29 -13.42
C ASN A 116 -2.12 8.91 -13.49
N PRO A 117 -2.49 7.93 -14.32
CA PRO A 117 -3.88 7.50 -14.48
C PRO A 117 -4.42 6.85 -13.20
N GLU A 118 -5.69 7.14 -12.90
CA GLU A 118 -6.43 6.45 -11.84
C GLU A 118 -6.56 4.95 -12.16
N GLN A 119 -6.37 4.10 -11.15
CA GLN A 119 -6.41 2.66 -11.26
C GLN A 119 -7.71 2.12 -10.66
N SER A 120 -8.43 1.31 -11.42
CA SER A 120 -9.69 0.73 -10.94
C SER A 120 -9.47 -0.57 -10.17
N ARG A 121 -10.14 -0.71 -9.02
CA ARG A 121 -10.19 -1.97 -8.25
C ARG A 121 -10.69 -3.11 -9.12
N LYS A 122 -11.73 -2.88 -9.92
CA LYS A 122 -12.35 -3.89 -10.79
C LYS A 122 -11.33 -4.47 -11.77
N ALA A 123 -10.49 -3.65 -12.41
CA ALA A 123 -9.46 -4.16 -13.31
C ALA A 123 -8.38 -4.94 -12.54
N HIS A 124 -7.89 -4.39 -11.42
CA HIS A 124 -6.84 -5.03 -10.64
C HIS A 124 -7.27 -6.37 -10.03
N PHE A 125 -8.52 -6.48 -9.56
CA PHE A 125 -9.08 -7.68 -8.92
C PHE A 125 -9.91 -8.53 -9.87
N SER A 126 -9.73 -8.34 -11.19
CA SER A 126 -10.35 -9.20 -12.21
C SER A 126 -9.83 -10.64 -12.16
N GLN A 127 -8.62 -10.84 -11.63
CA GLN A 127 -8.00 -12.14 -11.41
C GLN A 127 -8.07 -12.49 -9.92
N ASP A 128 -8.39 -13.75 -9.62
CA ASP A 128 -8.51 -14.25 -8.26
C ASP A 128 -7.22 -14.11 -7.46
N GLU A 129 -6.07 -14.29 -8.10
CA GLU A 129 -4.76 -14.21 -7.48
C GLU A 129 -4.58 -12.92 -6.66
N LYS A 130 -4.83 -11.75 -7.27
CA LYS A 130 -4.65 -10.45 -6.61
C LYS A 130 -5.72 -10.19 -5.55
N ARG A 131 -6.95 -10.62 -5.81
CA ARG A 131 -8.08 -10.52 -4.86
C ARG A 131 -7.79 -11.34 -3.61
N LEU A 132 -7.37 -12.60 -3.75
CA LEU A 132 -7.07 -13.50 -2.63
C LEU A 132 -5.92 -12.98 -1.76
N ARG A 133 -4.89 -12.38 -2.35
CA ARG A 133 -3.83 -11.68 -1.60
C ARG A 133 -4.34 -10.48 -0.82
N TYR A 134 -5.21 -9.67 -1.43
CA TYR A 134 -5.81 -8.54 -0.75
C TYR A 134 -6.63 -9.02 0.46
N GLU A 135 -7.44 -10.06 0.31
CA GLU A 135 -8.20 -10.64 1.42
C GLU A 135 -7.26 -11.18 2.50
N LEU A 136 -6.18 -11.86 2.12
CA LEU A 136 -5.17 -12.34 3.07
C LEU A 136 -4.52 -11.19 3.84
N LEU A 137 -4.11 -10.12 3.16
CA LEU A 137 -3.52 -8.94 3.80
C LEU A 137 -4.50 -8.31 4.79
N LYS A 138 -5.77 -8.17 4.38
CA LYS A 138 -6.85 -7.64 5.22
C LYS A 138 -7.09 -8.51 6.46
N VAL A 139 -7.16 -9.83 6.32
CA VAL A 139 -7.31 -10.76 7.45
C VAL A 139 -6.14 -10.63 8.44
N ARG A 140 -4.91 -10.49 7.94
CA ARG A 140 -3.73 -10.33 8.80
C ARG A 140 -3.76 -8.97 9.53
N LEU A 141 -4.17 -7.90 8.85
CA LEU A 141 -4.35 -6.59 9.47
C LEU A 141 -5.45 -6.63 10.55
N ASP A 142 -6.60 -7.21 10.24
CA ASP A 142 -7.72 -7.37 11.18
C ASP A 142 -7.26 -8.14 12.43
N ALA A 143 -6.50 -9.23 12.25
CA ALA A 143 -5.93 -9.99 13.37
C ALA A 143 -4.94 -9.16 14.21
N ALA A 144 -4.10 -8.33 13.59
CA ALA A 144 -3.19 -7.42 14.30
C ALA A 144 -3.93 -6.33 15.09
N LEU A 145 -5.17 -6.00 14.70
CA LEU A 145 -6.04 -5.03 15.37
C LEU A 145 -7.02 -5.67 16.37
N GLY A 146 -7.15 -7.00 16.39
CA GLY A 146 -8.14 -7.72 17.19
C GLY A 146 -9.59 -7.54 16.70
N LEU A 147 -9.79 -7.42 15.38
CA LEU A 147 -11.09 -7.20 14.71
C LEU A 147 -11.76 -8.46 14.15
#